data_AF-R5TSW5-F1
#
_entry.id   AF-R5TSW5-F1
#
_cell.length_a   1.000
_cell.length_b   1.000
_cell.length_c   1.000
_cell.angle_alpha   90.00
_cell.angle_beta   90.00
_cell.angle_gamma   90.00
#
_symmetry.space_group_name_H-M   'P 1'
#
loop_
_entity.id
_entity.type
_entity.pdbx_description
1 polymer ?
#
loop_
_entity_poly.entity_id
_entity_poly.type
_entity_poly.pdbx_seq_one_letter_code
_entity_poly.pdbx_strand_id
1 'polypeptide(L)'
;MKKKYVLGILTAVVLMFGITACEKTEEPAPEQSATQEEQKEDQDNDTSDQDVNQDGQNEQDQTQQEQTENTQDVNNLGAGTITVYAQNKDVSGFDKKEVSLEAITPETVLSQLAAAGVLPSDTTVLSFTKKEKDGEQVIDLDLSEKFGTYMKEMGSSAEYLVIGSICNTYLDVYHCAKIHITVNGEMLATGHAEYPGYMTRFS
;
A
#
# COMPACT_ATOMS: atom_id res chain seq x y z
N MET A 1 5.71 -56.82 -5.69
CA MET A 1 6.36 -57.65 -4.65
C MET A 1 7.85 -57.36 -4.61
N LYS A 2 8.43 -57.21 -3.40
CA LYS A 2 9.89 -57.12 -3.06
C LYS A 2 10.48 -55.72 -3.34
N LYS A 3 11.12 -54.99 -2.41
CA LYS A 3 11.66 -55.23 -1.05
C LYS A 3 11.70 -53.89 -0.29
N LYS A 4 11.57 -53.97 1.03
CA LYS A 4 11.78 -52.91 2.02
C LYS A 4 13.28 -52.72 2.25
N TYR A 5 13.74 -51.49 2.51
CA TYR A 5 14.86 -51.24 3.43
C TYR A 5 14.61 -49.96 4.23
N VAL A 6 14.59 -50.17 5.54
CA VAL A 6 14.64 -49.20 6.63
C VAL A 6 16.11 -48.92 6.91
N LEU A 7 16.51 -47.66 7.06
CA LEU A 7 17.57 -47.30 8.01
C LEU A 7 17.48 -45.82 8.38
N GLY A 8 16.95 -45.55 9.57
CA GLY A 8 16.95 -44.22 10.17
C GLY A 8 18.31 -43.89 10.75
N ILE A 9 18.65 -42.60 10.74
CA ILE A 9 19.70 -42.03 11.59
C ILE A 9 19.05 -40.88 12.35
N LEU A 10 18.75 -41.20 13.62
CA LEU A 10 18.26 -40.30 14.65
C LEU A 10 19.49 -39.66 15.31
N THR A 11 19.86 -38.45 14.92
CA THR A 11 20.85 -37.66 15.67
C THR A 11 20.13 -36.71 16.60
N ALA A 12 19.92 -37.18 17.83
CA ALA A 12 19.59 -36.35 18.97
C ALA A 12 20.85 -35.57 19.39
N VAL A 13 20.82 -34.25 19.26
CA VAL A 13 21.78 -33.37 19.96
C VAL A 13 20.98 -32.63 21.01
N VAL A 14 21.04 -33.16 22.23
CA VAL A 14 20.61 -32.49 23.46
C VAL A 14 21.77 -31.61 23.90
N LEU A 15 21.55 -30.30 23.95
CA LEU A 15 22.40 -29.37 24.68
C LEU A 15 21.50 -28.60 25.65
N MET A 16 21.49 -29.07 26.89
CA MET A 16 20.97 -28.35 28.03
C MET A 16 22.02 -27.35 28.55
N PHE A 17 21.50 -26.26 29.10
CA PHE A 17 21.89 -25.54 30.31
C PHE A 17 22.19 -24.05 30.12
N GLY A 18 21.40 -23.23 30.83
CA GLY A 18 21.66 -21.82 31.03
C GLY A 18 20.46 -21.00 31.50
N ILE A 19 19.70 -21.47 32.50
CA ILE A 19 18.84 -20.56 33.29
C ILE A 19 19.75 -19.88 34.33
N THR A 20 19.80 -18.56 34.30
CA THR A 20 20.24 -17.75 35.45
C THR A 20 19.25 -16.61 35.59
N ALA A 21 18.56 -16.66 36.71
CA ALA A 21 17.60 -15.68 37.20
C ALA A 21 18.31 -14.50 37.87
N CYS A 22 17.71 -13.33 37.74
CA CYS A 22 17.69 -12.21 38.69
C CYS A 22 16.55 -11.31 38.15
N GLU A 23 15.30 -11.46 38.59
CA GLU A 23 14.75 -11.03 39.89
C GLU A 23 15.20 -9.62 40.28
N LYS A 24 14.41 -8.62 39.86
CA LYS A 24 13.98 -7.54 40.74
C LYS A 24 12.64 -6.96 40.27
N THR A 25 11.63 -7.27 41.05
CA THR A 25 10.28 -6.72 41.12
C THR A 25 10.30 -5.21 41.34
N GLU A 26 9.39 -4.48 40.68
CA GLU A 26 8.62 -3.36 41.25
C GLU A 26 7.50 -2.96 40.26
N GLU A 27 6.29 -3.47 40.48
CA GLU A 27 5.06 -2.72 40.20
C GLU A 27 4.78 -1.81 41.41
N PRO A 28 4.14 -0.66 41.19
CA PRO A 28 2.82 -0.53 41.80
C PRO A 28 1.78 0.18 40.91
N ALA A 29 0.53 -0.23 41.07
CA ALA A 29 -0.67 0.56 40.82
C ALA A 29 -1.40 0.77 42.17
N PRO A 30 -2.53 1.48 42.26
CA PRO A 30 -2.94 2.77 41.68
C PRO A 30 -3.46 3.75 42.79
N GLU A 31 -3.49 5.07 42.59
CA GLU A 31 -4.38 5.95 43.39
C GLU A 31 -4.91 7.16 42.61
N GLN A 32 -6.22 7.39 42.75
CA GLN A 32 -7.01 8.51 42.28
C GLN A 32 -6.94 9.71 43.24
N SER A 33 -6.87 10.93 42.71
CA SER A 33 -7.56 12.14 43.22
C SER A 33 -7.29 13.25 42.20
N ALA A 34 -8.27 13.70 41.41
CA ALA A 34 -9.32 14.65 41.81
C ALA A 34 -8.74 15.89 42.52
N THR A 35 -8.75 17.03 41.84
CA THR A 35 -9.45 18.28 42.22
C THR A 35 -8.85 19.46 41.45
N GLN A 36 -9.68 20.17 40.70
CA GLN A 36 -9.64 21.64 40.60
C GLN A 36 -11.04 22.13 40.21
N GLU A 37 -11.81 22.52 41.23
CA GLU A 37 -12.72 23.67 41.17
C GLU A 37 -11.82 24.94 41.08
N GLU A 38 -12.20 26.11 40.54
CA GLU A 38 -13.35 26.95 40.90
C GLU A 38 -13.49 28.11 39.87
N GLN A 39 -14.77 28.48 39.63
CA GLN A 39 -15.37 29.83 39.48
C GLN A 39 -14.91 30.78 38.35
N LYS A 40 -15.77 31.18 37.40
CA LYS A 40 -17.06 31.96 37.45
C LYS A 40 -16.79 33.45 37.72
N GLU A 41 -17.09 34.36 36.79
CA GLU A 41 -18.26 35.27 36.71
C GLU A 41 -17.86 36.36 35.68
N ASP A 42 -18.68 37.05 34.89
CA ASP A 42 -20.11 37.40 34.92
C ASP A 42 -20.49 37.99 33.53
N GLN A 43 -21.69 37.71 32.98
CA GLN A 43 -22.89 38.60 32.97
C GLN A 43 -22.66 39.92 32.17
N ASP A 44 -23.53 40.43 31.29
CA ASP A 44 -24.97 40.21 31.13
C ASP A 44 -25.49 40.94 29.86
N ASN A 45 -26.71 40.53 29.47
CA ASN A 45 -27.83 41.37 29.04
C ASN A 45 -28.22 41.62 27.55
N ASP A 46 -29.39 41.04 27.26
CA ASP A 46 -30.62 41.55 26.59
C ASP A 46 -30.66 42.10 25.15
N THR A 47 -31.39 41.33 24.33
CA THR A 47 -32.70 41.67 23.72
C THR A 47 -32.81 42.75 22.64
N SER A 48 -33.20 42.33 21.42
CA SER A 48 -34.52 42.68 20.84
C SER A 48 -34.73 42.09 19.44
N ASP A 49 -35.99 41.76 19.19
CA ASP A 49 -36.58 41.18 17.99
C ASP A 49 -36.60 42.08 16.74
N GLN A 50 -36.65 41.38 15.61
CA GLN A 50 -37.28 41.65 14.29
C GLN A 50 -37.56 43.09 13.82
N ASP A 51 -37.15 43.37 12.57
CA ASP A 51 -38.10 43.84 11.54
C ASP A 51 -37.60 43.49 10.12
N VAL A 52 -38.56 43.46 9.19
CA VAL A 52 -38.55 42.77 7.90
C VAL A 52 -38.49 43.76 6.72
N ASN A 53 -37.99 43.26 5.58
CA ASN A 53 -38.28 43.61 4.16
C ASN A 53 -37.28 44.44 3.32
N GLN A 54 -36.96 43.79 2.19
CA GLN A 54 -36.98 44.22 0.79
C GLN A 54 -35.69 44.64 0.05
N ASP A 55 -35.39 43.75 -0.92
CA ASP A 55 -35.10 43.98 -2.34
C ASP A 55 -33.70 44.47 -2.77
N GLY A 56 -33.13 43.75 -3.76
CA GLY A 56 -31.88 44.15 -4.41
C GLY A 56 -31.14 43.00 -5.08
N GLN A 57 -31.30 42.89 -6.40
CA GLN A 57 -30.59 41.98 -7.31
C GLN A 57 -29.06 42.18 -7.34
N ASN A 58 -28.33 41.07 -7.44
CA ASN A 58 -27.07 40.79 -8.19
C ASN A 58 -26.43 39.57 -7.48
N GLU A 59 -26.08 38.48 -8.15
CA GLU A 59 -24.74 38.22 -8.73
C GLU A 59 -24.88 36.98 -9.64
N GLN A 60 -24.73 37.13 -10.96
CA GLN A 60 -23.51 36.80 -11.73
C GLN A 60 -22.89 35.42 -11.43
N ASP A 61 -23.32 34.44 -12.24
CA ASP A 61 -22.46 33.60 -13.10
C ASP A 61 -21.09 33.18 -12.52
N GLN A 62 -21.04 31.98 -11.94
CA GLN A 62 -19.82 31.18 -11.91
C GLN A 62 -20.00 29.98 -12.84
N THR A 63 -19.62 30.24 -14.08
CA THR A 63 -19.25 29.27 -15.09
C THR A 63 -18.20 28.33 -14.49
N GLN A 64 -18.55 27.05 -14.32
CA GLN A 64 -17.57 25.99 -14.10
C GLN A 64 -16.70 25.93 -15.36
N GLN A 65 -15.50 26.49 -15.27
CA GLN A 65 -14.46 26.20 -16.24
C GLN A 65 -13.95 24.79 -15.96
N GLU A 66 -14.48 23.82 -16.71
CA GLU A 66 -13.74 22.62 -17.06
C GLU A 66 -12.50 23.07 -17.84
N GLN A 67 -11.43 23.34 -17.09
CA GLN A 67 -10.10 23.46 -17.65
C GLN A 67 -9.67 22.04 -18.02
N THR A 68 -10.08 21.60 -19.21
CA THR A 68 -9.44 20.47 -19.88
C THR A 68 -8.06 20.96 -20.30
N GLU A 69 -7.12 20.98 -19.34
CA GLU A 69 -5.71 21.08 -19.67
C GLU A 69 -5.37 19.83 -20.47
N ASN A 70 -4.88 20.08 -21.68
CA ASN A 70 -4.20 19.10 -22.50
C ASN A 70 -2.84 18.83 -21.85
N THR A 71 -2.86 18.21 -20.68
CA THR A 71 -1.69 17.75 -19.94
C THR A 71 -1.29 16.44 -20.58
N GLN A 72 -0.13 16.42 -21.24
CA GLN A 72 0.54 15.15 -21.48
C GLN A 72 0.63 14.44 -20.13
N ASP A 73 -0.06 13.32 -19.98
CA ASP A 73 0.06 12.46 -18.81
C ASP A 73 1.55 12.12 -18.65
N VAL A 74 2.19 12.74 -17.68
CA VAL A 74 3.63 12.61 -17.42
C VAL A 74 4.03 11.17 -17.07
N ASN A 75 3.05 10.31 -16.79
CA ASN A 75 3.23 8.90 -16.50
C ASN A 75 2.97 7.99 -17.72
N ASN A 76 2.57 8.57 -18.86
CA ASN A 76 2.48 7.88 -20.13
C ASN A 76 3.83 7.93 -20.86
N LEU A 77 4.49 6.78 -21.01
CA LEU A 77 5.80 6.67 -21.66
C LEU A 77 5.72 6.47 -23.18
N GLY A 78 4.51 6.56 -23.76
CA GLY A 78 4.24 6.27 -25.18
C GLY A 78 4.31 4.78 -25.50
N ALA A 79 4.45 4.45 -26.78
CA ALA A 79 4.60 3.07 -27.24
C ALA A 79 5.98 2.51 -26.85
N GLY A 80 6.03 1.22 -26.51
CA GLY A 80 7.28 0.57 -26.13
C GLY A 80 7.11 -0.90 -25.75
N THR A 81 8.18 -1.48 -25.22
CA THR A 81 8.17 -2.85 -24.68
C THR A 81 8.45 -2.81 -23.19
N ILE A 82 7.62 -3.50 -22.41
CA ILE A 82 7.78 -3.65 -20.97
C ILE A 82 8.20 -5.08 -20.61
N THR A 83 8.89 -5.25 -19.49
CA THR A 83 9.13 -6.56 -18.89
C THR A 83 8.13 -6.78 -17.76
N VAL A 84 7.28 -7.80 -17.89
CA VAL A 84 6.31 -8.22 -16.87
C VAL A 84 6.91 -9.35 -16.06
N TYR A 85 6.88 -9.21 -14.74
CA TYR A 85 7.31 -10.22 -13.78
C TYR A 85 6.09 -10.97 -13.26
N ALA A 86 6.17 -12.29 -13.20
CA ALA A 86 5.16 -13.14 -12.59
C ALA A 86 5.82 -14.32 -11.89
N GLN A 87 5.11 -14.92 -10.92
CA GLN A 87 5.59 -16.14 -10.27
C GLN A 87 5.95 -17.23 -11.29
N ASN A 88 7.09 -17.88 -11.11
CA ASN A 88 7.46 -19.02 -11.91
C ASN A 88 6.69 -20.29 -11.48
N LYS A 89 6.73 -21.32 -12.33
CA LYS A 89 5.92 -22.54 -12.14
C LYS A 89 6.22 -23.30 -10.84
N ASP A 90 7.44 -23.22 -10.33
CA ASP A 90 7.87 -23.91 -9.10
C ASP A 90 7.82 -23.00 -7.85
N VAL A 91 7.29 -21.78 -7.97
CA VAL A 91 7.06 -20.84 -6.86
C VAL A 91 8.36 -20.46 -6.13
N SER A 92 9.48 -20.51 -6.85
CA SER A 92 10.82 -20.19 -6.33
C SER A 92 11.29 -18.77 -6.68
N GLY A 93 10.61 -18.08 -7.59
CA GLY A 93 10.99 -16.75 -8.04
C GLY A 93 10.11 -16.24 -9.18
N PHE A 94 10.71 -15.45 -10.06
CA PHE A 94 9.98 -14.72 -11.10
C PHE A 94 10.39 -15.15 -12.51
N ASP A 95 9.39 -15.54 -13.31
CA ASP A 95 9.53 -15.56 -14.77
C ASP A 95 9.36 -14.13 -15.32
N LYS A 96 10.01 -13.86 -16.46
CA LYS A 96 9.95 -12.58 -17.16
C LYS A 96 9.33 -12.75 -18.53
N LYS A 97 8.47 -11.81 -18.92
CA LYS A 97 7.87 -11.76 -20.24
C LYS A 97 7.94 -10.35 -20.81
N GLU A 98 8.48 -10.21 -22.02
CA GLU A 98 8.41 -8.96 -22.75
C GLU A 98 7.04 -8.80 -23.43
N VAL A 99 6.45 -7.62 -23.31
CA VAL A 99 5.17 -7.26 -23.93
C VAL A 99 5.28 -5.89 -24.58
N SER A 100 4.95 -5.81 -25.87
CA SER A 100 4.86 -4.53 -26.58
C SER A 100 3.47 -3.90 -26.38
N LEU A 101 3.45 -2.61 -26.08
CA LEU A 101 2.26 -1.80 -25.83
C LEU A 101 2.29 -0.54 -26.70
N GLU A 102 1.13 -0.16 -27.22
CA GLU A 102 0.96 1.10 -27.98
C GLU A 102 1.01 2.33 -27.06
N ALA A 103 0.72 2.15 -25.77
CA ALA A 103 0.86 3.16 -24.73
C ALA A 103 1.18 2.49 -23.39
N ILE A 104 2.31 2.87 -22.80
CA ILE A 104 2.73 2.44 -21.47
C ILE A 104 2.22 3.47 -20.46
N THR A 105 1.17 3.11 -19.73
CA THR A 105 0.60 3.87 -18.62
C THR A 105 0.57 2.98 -17.37
N PRO A 106 0.38 3.54 -16.17
CA PRO A 106 0.28 2.73 -14.95
C PRO A 106 -0.81 1.65 -15.05
N GLU A 107 -1.92 1.95 -15.70
CA GLU A 107 -3.06 1.06 -15.89
C GLU A 107 -2.75 -0.04 -16.91
N THR A 108 -2.05 0.27 -18.01
CA THR A 108 -1.70 -0.77 -18.99
C THR A 108 -0.65 -1.73 -18.42
N VAL A 109 0.26 -1.25 -17.59
CA VAL A 109 1.19 -2.09 -16.81
C VAL A 109 0.43 -3.00 -15.84
N LEU A 110 -0.51 -2.45 -15.05
CA LEU A 110 -1.36 -3.24 -14.16
C LEU A 110 -2.14 -4.31 -14.91
N SER A 111 -2.68 -3.95 -16.09
CA SER A 111 -3.44 -4.86 -16.94
C SER A 111 -2.58 -6.02 -17.44
N GLN A 112 -1.30 -5.79 -17.74
CA GLN A 112 -0.39 -6.88 -18.12
C GLN A 112 -0.04 -7.79 -16.93
N LEU A 113 0.08 -7.24 -15.71
CA LEU A 113 0.22 -8.04 -14.48
C LEU A 113 -1.02 -8.92 -14.25
N ALA A 114 -2.22 -8.35 -14.41
CA ALA A 114 -3.47 -9.11 -14.32
C ALA A 114 -3.56 -10.20 -15.40
N ALA A 115 -3.20 -9.89 -16.65
CA ALA A 115 -3.18 -10.86 -17.74
C ALA A 115 -2.15 -11.99 -17.51
N ALA A 116 -1.08 -11.72 -16.75
CA ALA A 116 -0.11 -12.72 -16.31
C ALA A 116 -0.58 -13.53 -15.07
N GLY A 117 -1.76 -13.24 -14.52
CA GLY A 117 -2.33 -13.93 -13.36
C GLY A 117 -1.74 -13.51 -12.02
N VAL A 118 -1.05 -12.36 -11.95
CA VAL A 118 -0.43 -11.84 -10.72
C VAL A 118 -1.48 -11.31 -9.73
N LEU A 119 -2.59 -10.78 -10.23
CA LEU A 119 -3.62 -10.13 -9.43
C LEU A 119 -4.99 -10.17 -10.16
N PRO A 120 -6.12 -9.93 -9.46
CA PRO A 120 -7.44 -9.94 -10.07
C PRO A 120 -7.60 -8.87 -11.16
N SER A 121 -8.25 -9.23 -12.27
CA SER A 121 -8.42 -8.34 -13.42
C SER A 121 -9.30 -7.12 -13.18
N ASP A 122 -10.07 -7.09 -12.09
CA ASP A 122 -10.88 -5.95 -11.65
C ASP A 122 -10.14 -5.02 -10.67
N THR A 123 -8.85 -5.25 -10.42
CA THR A 123 -7.99 -4.32 -9.69
C THR A 123 -7.70 -3.09 -10.56
N THR A 124 -7.71 -1.91 -9.96
CA THR A 124 -7.50 -0.64 -10.67
C THR A 124 -6.39 0.17 -10.02
N VAL A 125 -5.68 0.96 -10.82
CA VAL A 125 -4.83 2.05 -10.32
C VAL A 125 -5.75 3.20 -9.93
N LEU A 126 -5.64 3.67 -8.68
CA LEU A 126 -6.35 4.85 -8.19
C LEU A 126 -5.50 6.11 -8.31
N SER A 127 -4.20 5.98 -8.04
CA SER A 127 -3.22 7.06 -8.19
C SER A 127 -1.85 6.49 -8.50
N PHE A 128 -1.09 7.23 -9.30
CA PHE A 128 0.30 6.94 -9.59
C PHE A 128 1.09 8.23 -9.60
N THR A 129 2.15 8.30 -8.79
CA THR A 129 3.06 9.44 -8.75
C THR A 129 4.50 8.95 -8.82
N LYS A 130 5.21 9.34 -9.88
CA LYS A 130 6.67 9.25 -9.96
C LYS A 130 7.29 10.56 -9.46
N LYS A 131 8.24 10.49 -8.52
CA LYS A 131 8.91 11.67 -7.96
C LYS A 131 10.35 11.37 -7.57
N GLU A 132 11.13 12.42 -7.33
CA GLU A 132 12.44 12.30 -6.69
C GLU A 132 12.27 12.36 -5.17
N LYS A 133 12.95 11.45 -4.45
CA LYS A 133 13.04 11.45 -3.00
C LYS A 133 14.44 11.01 -2.60
N ASP A 134 15.12 11.83 -1.79
CA ASP A 134 16.48 11.57 -1.30
C ASP A 134 17.50 11.26 -2.43
N GLY A 135 17.36 11.93 -3.59
CA GLY A 135 18.22 11.75 -4.75
C GLY A 135 17.92 10.51 -5.61
N GLU A 136 16.83 9.78 -5.32
CA GLU A 136 16.40 8.61 -6.07
C GLU A 136 15.00 8.82 -6.67
N GLN A 137 14.78 8.26 -7.87
CA GLN A 137 13.43 8.18 -8.43
C GLN A 137 12.61 7.11 -7.70
N VAL A 138 11.43 7.50 -7.21
CA VAL A 138 10.51 6.62 -6.47
C VAL A 138 9.10 6.70 -7.05
N ILE A 139 8.30 5.68 -6.76
CA ILE A 139 6.89 5.54 -7.18
C ILE A 139 6.01 5.48 -5.93
N ASP A 140 4.94 6.27 -5.90
CA ASP A 140 3.76 5.99 -5.07
C ASP A 140 2.68 5.41 -5.98
N LEU A 141 2.22 4.19 -5.67
CA LEU A 141 1.18 3.48 -6.41
C LEU A 141 0.02 3.17 -5.46
N ASP A 142 -1.14 3.75 -5.72
CA ASP A 142 -2.37 3.45 -4.98
C ASP A 142 -3.27 2.55 -5.80
N LEU A 143 -3.70 1.44 -5.21
CA LEU A 143 -4.54 0.43 -5.85
C LEU A 143 -5.91 0.35 -5.17
N SER A 144 -6.91 -0.17 -5.89
CA SER A 144 -8.24 -0.34 -5.31
C SER A 144 -8.31 -1.41 -4.22
N GLU A 145 -9.34 -1.33 -3.37
CA GLU A 145 -9.65 -2.30 -2.31
C GLU A 145 -9.62 -3.77 -2.75
N LYS A 146 -9.90 -4.02 -4.03
CA LYS A 146 -9.81 -5.35 -4.66
C LYS A 146 -8.45 -5.99 -4.45
N PHE A 147 -7.39 -5.20 -4.59
CA PHE A 147 -6.03 -5.66 -4.32
C PHE A 147 -5.84 -6.02 -2.85
N GLY A 148 -6.24 -5.14 -1.93
CA GLY A 148 -6.13 -5.39 -0.48
C GLY A 148 -6.89 -6.64 -0.03
N THR A 149 -8.10 -6.87 -0.57
CA THR A 149 -8.89 -8.07 -0.29
C THR A 149 -8.18 -9.33 -0.78
N TYR A 150 -7.70 -9.30 -2.03
CA TYR A 150 -6.94 -10.40 -2.63
C TYR A 150 -5.70 -10.79 -1.81
N MET A 151 -4.94 -9.80 -1.33
CA MET A 151 -3.73 -10.05 -0.55
C MET A 151 -4.02 -10.71 0.81
N LYS A 152 -5.18 -10.46 1.43
CA LYS A 152 -5.58 -11.08 2.71
C LYS A 152 -5.90 -12.57 2.59
N GLU A 153 -6.23 -13.04 1.39
CA GLU A 153 -6.57 -14.44 1.10
C GLU A 153 -5.33 -15.29 0.72
N MET A 154 -4.20 -14.63 0.44
CA MET A 154 -2.96 -15.29 0.01
C MET A 154 -2.19 -15.89 1.17
N GLY A 155 -1.49 -17.01 0.92
CA GLY A 155 -0.44 -17.48 1.83
C GLY A 155 0.85 -16.65 1.69
N SER A 156 1.69 -16.63 2.72
CA SER A 156 2.87 -15.74 2.79
C SER A 156 3.82 -15.84 1.58
N SER A 157 4.06 -17.04 1.04
CA SER A 157 4.91 -17.22 -0.14
C SER A 157 4.28 -16.64 -1.42
N ALA A 158 2.97 -16.81 -1.59
CA ALA A 158 2.27 -16.25 -2.74
C ALA A 158 2.20 -14.71 -2.63
N GLU A 159 1.95 -14.19 -1.42
CA GLU A 159 1.99 -12.76 -1.12
C GLU A 159 3.34 -12.12 -1.49
N TYR A 160 4.46 -12.75 -1.11
CA TYR A 160 5.79 -12.29 -1.50
C TYR A 160 5.94 -12.18 -3.02
N LEU A 161 5.46 -13.18 -3.77
CA LEU A 161 5.57 -13.21 -5.22
C LEU A 161 4.62 -12.24 -5.91
N VAL A 162 3.43 -11.98 -5.36
CA VAL A 162 2.53 -10.96 -5.90
C VAL A 162 3.15 -9.57 -5.72
N ILE A 163 3.59 -9.23 -4.51
CA ILE A 163 4.21 -7.93 -4.23
C ILE A 163 5.49 -7.75 -5.04
N GLY A 164 6.34 -8.77 -5.10
CA GLY A 164 7.56 -8.74 -5.89
C GLY A 164 7.29 -8.59 -7.39
N SER A 165 6.23 -9.21 -7.91
CA SER A 165 5.85 -9.09 -9.33
C SER A 165 5.45 -7.66 -9.68
N ILE A 166 4.64 -7.02 -8.82
CA ILE A 166 4.25 -5.61 -8.98
C ILE A 166 5.48 -4.72 -8.86
N CYS A 167 6.26 -4.87 -7.79
CA CYS A 167 7.44 -4.05 -7.54
C CYS A 167 8.42 -4.14 -8.72
N ASN A 168 8.82 -5.34 -9.11
CA ASN A 168 9.82 -5.53 -10.16
C ASN A 168 9.34 -4.97 -11.51
N THR A 169 8.06 -5.14 -11.85
CA THR A 169 7.50 -4.65 -13.10
C THR A 169 7.46 -3.13 -13.14
N TYR A 170 6.89 -2.46 -12.13
CA TYR A 170 6.81 -1.00 -12.12
C TYR A 170 8.19 -0.34 -12.00
N LEU A 171 9.10 -0.89 -11.19
CA LEU A 171 10.45 -0.36 -11.06
C LEU A 171 11.23 -0.44 -12.38
N ASP A 172 11.11 -1.55 -13.12
CA ASP A 172 11.75 -1.69 -14.43
C ASP A 172 11.14 -0.76 -15.48
N VAL A 173 9.81 -0.69 -15.55
CA VAL A 173 9.11 0.13 -16.55
C VAL A 173 9.40 1.61 -16.37
N TYR A 174 9.36 2.10 -15.14
CA TYR A 174 9.50 3.54 -14.85
C TYR A 174 10.92 3.95 -14.47
N HIS A 175 11.87 3.01 -14.47
CA HIS A 175 13.27 3.20 -14.09
C HIS A 175 13.40 3.88 -12.72
N CYS A 176 12.70 3.34 -11.73
CA CYS A 176 12.70 3.84 -10.35
C CYS A 176 13.44 2.86 -9.44
N ALA A 177 14.02 3.38 -8.35
CA ALA A 177 14.73 2.57 -7.37
C ALA A 177 13.77 1.91 -6.37
N LYS A 178 12.67 2.61 -6.04
CA LYS A 178 11.75 2.21 -4.99
C LYS A 178 10.30 2.49 -5.34
N ILE A 179 9.39 1.71 -4.75
CA ILE A 179 7.95 1.82 -4.89
C ILE A 179 7.24 1.64 -3.55
N HIS A 180 6.29 2.51 -3.24
CA HIS A 180 5.39 2.37 -2.10
C HIS A 180 3.99 2.04 -2.65
N ILE A 181 3.38 0.97 -2.13
CA ILE A 181 2.07 0.50 -2.57
C ILE A 181 1.07 0.75 -1.45
N THR A 182 0.00 1.47 -1.76
CA THR A 182 -1.15 1.71 -0.87
C THR A 182 -2.43 1.11 -1.44
N VAL A 183 -3.45 1.00 -0.61
CA VAL A 183 -4.79 0.59 -1.01
C VAL A 183 -5.80 1.61 -0.52
N ASN A 184 -6.56 2.22 -1.44
CA ASN A 184 -7.49 3.31 -1.15
C ASN A 184 -6.84 4.45 -0.31
N GLY A 185 -5.58 4.77 -0.57
CA GLY A 185 -4.81 5.77 0.16
C GLY A 185 -4.32 5.33 1.55
N GLU A 186 -4.63 4.11 1.99
CA GLU A 186 -4.17 3.55 3.27
C GLU A 186 -2.98 2.61 3.08
N MET A 187 -2.22 2.42 4.18
CA MET A 187 -1.13 1.45 4.21
C MET A 187 -1.64 0.06 3.82
N LEU A 188 -0.95 -0.60 2.89
CA LEU A 188 -1.25 -1.98 2.58
C LEU A 188 -0.90 -2.87 3.78
N ALA A 189 -1.92 -3.55 4.32
CA ALA A 189 -1.80 -4.55 5.36
C ALA A 189 -2.48 -5.86 4.93
N THR A 190 -1.77 -6.97 5.09
CA THR A 190 -2.21 -8.32 4.72
C THR A 190 -2.42 -9.17 5.97
N GLY A 191 -2.70 -10.46 5.80
CA GLY A 191 -2.70 -11.41 6.91
C GLY A 191 -1.30 -11.73 7.47
N HIS A 192 -0.23 -11.34 6.78
CA HIS A 192 1.14 -11.76 7.08
C HIS A 192 2.13 -10.62 7.30
N ALA A 193 1.90 -9.47 6.66
CA ALA A 193 2.81 -8.34 6.68
C ALA A 193 2.09 -6.99 6.57
N GLU A 194 2.77 -5.96 7.03
CA GLU A 194 2.44 -4.57 6.77
C GLU A 194 3.50 -3.98 5.83
N TYR A 195 3.08 -3.10 4.93
CA TYR A 195 3.94 -2.46 3.95
C TYR A 195 3.94 -0.94 4.17
N PRO A 196 4.60 -0.43 5.23
CA PRO A 196 4.49 0.97 5.66
C PRO A 196 5.28 1.96 4.80
N GLY A 197 5.97 1.50 3.74
CA GLY A 197 6.84 2.39 2.98
C GLY A 197 7.42 1.79 1.73
N TYR A 198 8.50 2.41 1.28
CA TYR A 198 9.15 2.11 0.02
C TYR A 198 9.84 0.75 0.02
N MET A 199 9.49 -0.07 -0.95
CA MET A 199 10.10 -1.36 -1.26
C MET A 199 11.05 -1.23 -2.45
N THR A 200 12.09 -2.06 -2.45
CA THR A 200 13.03 -2.22 -3.57
C THR A 200 12.68 -3.46 -4.38
N ARG A 201 13.50 -3.77 -5.38
CA ARG A 201 13.41 -4.99 -6.16
C ARG A 201 13.42 -6.26 -5.29
N PHE A 202 12.61 -7.24 -5.68
CA PHE A 202 12.53 -8.59 -5.13
C PHE A 202 13.32 -9.57 -6.01
N SER A 203 13.87 -10.61 -5.40
CA SER A 203 14.78 -11.58 -6.04
C SER A 203 14.27 -13.00 -5.94
#